data_AF-A0A5U0ZZG0-F1
#
_entry.id   AF-A0A5U0ZZG0-F1
#
_cell.length_a   1.000
_cell.length_b   1.000
_cell.length_c   1.000
_cell.angle_alpha   90.00
_cell.angle_beta   90.00
_cell.angle_gamma   90.00
#
_symmetry.space_group_name_H-M   'P 1'
#
loop_
_entity.id
_entity.type
_entity.pdbx_description
1 polymer ?
#
loop_
_entity_poly.entity_id
_entity_poly.type
_entity_poly.pdbx_seq_one_letter_code
_entity_poly.pdbx_strand_id
1 'polypeptide(L)'
;MKKYTTDILFNSQSREDVLNCIKAGIDINAINEYGMNALFFCRHMNAIKAMIEVGIEVNHTDYDGNNALFSNHNSQVLELLIHSGVNIQHKNNKGQSCLHWQRYDIDCAELLINAGVDIHSTDNEGQTLLYNLHDHNIFDYWVNKGCDINHRDYNGKAVLELPTDDEWWIYDFSINALKRHVDRIDSTPVLFKHISPAALPLIALLHEKRRNILIAEHCTFALYVKNMRSFFTSLKKHTDISHVQFYNCYHDRHIGAYTGIETVKWLIRNGIRVEDDILRQRADSDKVFDYITGREKKDFLNIMKPEIIHAPKRKRM
;
A
#
# COMPACT_ATOMS: atom_id res chain seq x y z
N MET A 1 8.04 47.80 -0.07
CA MET A 1 9.25 47.91 0.77
C MET A 1 9.36 46.79 1.81
N LYS A 2 8.32 46.44 2.60
CA LYS A 2 8.40 45.36 3.61
C LYS A 2 8.83 43.97 3.09
N LYS A 3 8.41 43.55 1.89
CA LYS A 3 8.72 42.21 1.33
C LYS A 3 10.23 41.98 1.08
N TYR A 4 10.93 43.01 0.57
CA TYR A 4 12.38 42.94 0.31
C TYR A 4 13.24 42.94 1.58
N THR A 5 12.71 43.40 2.72
CA THR A 5 13.49 43.57 3.96
C THR A 5 13.54 42.28 4.78
N THR A 6 12.46 41.49 4.78
CA THR A 6 12.42 40.20 5.49
C THR A 6 13.25 39.12 4.80
N ASP A 7 13.36 39.13 3.47
CA ASP A 7 14.13 38.13 2.71
C ASP A 7 15.62 38.09 3.11
N ILE A 8 16.17 39.20 3.61
CA ILE A 8 17.57 39.28 4.03
C ILE A 8 17.81 38.43 5.28
N LEU A 9 16.88 38.42 6.23
CA LEU A 9 16.97 37.58 7.43
C LEU A 9 16.92 36.09 7.07
N PHE A 10 16.04 35.71 6.15
CA PHE A 10 15.84 34.31 5.73
C PHE A 10 17.04 33.75 4.95
N ASN A 11 17.84 34.63 4.34
CA ASN A 11 19.06 34.28 3.62
C ASN A 11 20.35 34.49 4.44
N SER A 12 20.25 34.73 5.75
CA SER A 12 21.41 34.94 6.61
C SER A 12 22.31 33.69 6.65
N GLN A 13 23.61 33.89 6.47
CA GLN A 13 24.61 32.81 6.44
C GLN A 13 25.56 32.85 7.63
N SER A 14 25.68 34.01 8.27
CA SER A 14 26.57 34.26 9.37
C SER A 14 25.86 34.90 10.56
N ARG A 15 26.55 34.93 11.70
CA ARG A 15 26.12 35.73 12.86
C ARG A 15 26.00 37.21 12.52
N GLU A 16 26.92 37.73 11.71
CA GLU A 16 26.95 39.14 11.36
C GLU A 16 25.73 39.55 10.53
N ASP A 17 25.28 38.70 9.61
CA ASP A 17 24.05 38.93 8.82
C ASP A 17 22.83 39.08 9.74
N VAL A 18 22.68 38.17 10.70
CA VAL A 18 21.57 38.20 11.66
C VAL A 18 21.65 39.48 12.49
N LEU A 19 22.81 39.81 13.06
CA LEU A 19 22.97 41.03 13.87
C LEU A 19 22.73 42.31 13.05
N ASN A 20 23.13 42.34 11.78
CA ASN A 20 22.86 43.47 10.89
C ASN A 20 21.37 43.61 10.58
N CYS A 21 20.63 42.50 10.42
CA CYS A 21 19.19 42.51 10.28
C CYS A 21 18.50 43.13 11.51
N ILE A 22 18.92 42.74 12.71
CA ILE A 22 18.37 43.28 13.96
C ILE A 22 18.69 44.77 14.11
N LYS A 23 19.93 45.19 13.80
CA LYS A 23 20.31 46.61 13.80
C LYS A 23 19.49 47.43 12.80
N ALA A 24 19.08 46.84 11.68
CA ALA A 24 18.21 47.46 10.69
C ALA A 24 16.73 47.50 11.11
N GLY A 25 16.38 46.97 12.29
CA GLY A 25 15.02 46.95 12.82
C GLY A 25 14.14 45.84 12.24
N ILE A 26 14.73 44.81 11.65
CA ILE A 26 13.98 43.62 11.21
C ILE A 26 13.61 42.80 12.46
N ASP A 27 12.33 42.44 12.55
CA ASP A 27 11.84 41.53 13.58
C ASP A 27 12.43 40.12 13.36
N ILE A 28 13.08 39.55 14.38
CA ILE A 28 13.66 38.21 14.33
C ILE A 28 12.59 37.13 14.09
N ASN A 29 11.36 37.40 14.50
CA ASN A 29 10.19 36.52 14.34
C ASN A 29 9.37 36.86 13.09
N ALA A 30 9.92 37.64 12.16
CA ALA A 30 9.26 37.89 10.89
C ALA A 30 8.93 36.58 10.17
N ILE A 31 7.71 36.51 9.64
CA ILE A 31 7.20 35.36 8.90
C ILE A 31 7.04 35.70 7.41
N ASN A 32 7.21 34.71 6.55
CA ASN A 32 6.93 34.82 5.12
C ASN A 32 5.42 34.60 4.81
N GLU A 33 5.09 34.57 3.52
CA GLU A 33 3.70 34.38 3.04
C GLU A 33 3.11 32.98 3.30
N TYR A 34 3.91 32.02 3.78
CA TYR A 34 3.49 30.69 4.22
C TYR A 34 3.42 30.58 5.75
N GLY A 35 3.65 31.70 6.45
CA GLY A 35 3.70 31.72 7.91
C GLY A 35 4.98 31.13 8.46
N MET A 36 6.04 30.96 7.69
CA MET A 36 7.31 30.38 8.16
C MET A 36 8.25 31.49 8.66
N ASN A 37 8.95 31.26 9.76
CA ASN A 37 10.08 32.10 10.18
C ASN A 37 11.41 31.64 9.54
N ALA A 38 12.51 32.32 9.86
CA ALA A 38 13.80 32.06 9.22
C ALA A 38 14.38 30.64 9.45
N LEU A 39 13.99 29.94 10.53
CA LEU A 39 14.51 28.60 10.85
C LEU A 39 14.09 27.51 9.85
N PHE A 40 12.99 27.71 9.11
CA PHE A 40 12.50 26.73 8.13
C PHE A 40 13.45 26.57 6.93
N PHE A 41 14.22 27.61 6.61
CA PHE A 41 15.06 27.68 5.40
C PHE A 41 16.54 27.83 5.69
N CYS A 42 16.93 28.37 6.85
CA CYS A 42 18.33 28.59 7.14
C CYS A 42 19.10 27.27 7.14
N ARG A 43 20.20 27.22 6.37
CA ARG A 43 21.09 26.04 6.29
C ARG A 43 22.44 26.26 6.95
N HIS A 44 22.65 27.44 7.56
CA HIS A 44 23.93 27.83 8.12
C HIS A 44 23.89 27.81 9.64
N MET A 45 24.61 26.87 10.26
CA MET A 45 24.60 26.67 11.71
C MET A 45 24.93 27.93 12.50
N ASN A 46 25.86 28.77 12.03
CA ASN A 46 26.24 30.00 12.72
C ASN A 46 25.13 31.06 12.71
N ALA A 47 24.38 31.15 11.61
CA ALA A 47 23.21 32.01 11.54
C ALA A 47 22.09 31.48 12.44
N ILE A 48 21.80 30.17 12.40
CA ILE A 48 20.78 29.53 13.28
C ILE A 48 21.10 29.78 14.76
N LYS A 49 22.35 29.54 15.19
CA LYS A 49 22.78 29.82 16.57
C LYS A 49 22.57 31.28 16.95
N ALA A 50 22.94 32.21 16.06
CA ALA A 50 22.73 33.63 16.29
C ALA A 50 21.24 34.01 16.37
N MET A 51 20.39 33.43 15.52
CA MET A 51 18.94 33.66 15.57
C MET A 51 18.34 33.17 16.90
N ILE A 52 18.77 32.00 17.39
CA ILE A 52 18.37 31.44 18.69
C ILE A 52 18.82 32.34 19.83
N GLU A 53 20.08 32.79 19.84
CA GLU A 53 20.60 33.69 20.86
C GLU A 53 19.85 35.04 20.92
N VAL A 54 19.38 35.52 19.77
CA VAL A 54 18.61 36.77 19.66
C VAL A 54 17.13 36.56 20.05
N GLY A 55 16.69 35.32 20.26
CA GLY A 55 15.35 35.00 20.74
C GLY A 55 14.34 34.73 19.62
N ILE A 56 14.77 34.14 18.51
CA ILE A 56 13.82 33.59 17.52
C ILE A 56 12.91 32.54 18.17
N GLU A 57 11.64 32.53 17.81
CA GLU A 57 10.67 31.56 18.28
C GLU A 57 10.95 30.18 17.64
N VAL A 58 11.68 29.34 18.39
CA VAL A 58 12.15 28.02 17.91
C VAL A 58 11.01 27.04 17.60
N ASN A 59 9.87 27.19 18.29
CA ASN A 59 8.69 26.33 18.14
C ASN A 59 7.59 26.93 17.25
N HIS A 60 7.93 27.99 16.50
CA HIS A 60 7.02 28.59 15.54
C HIS A 60 6.53 27.59 14.50
N THR A 61 5.26 27.70 14.11
CA THR A 61 4.66 26.85 13.09
C THR A 61 4.20 27.64 11.88
N ASP A 62 4.33 27.04 10.70
CA ASP A 62 3.75 27.56 9.46
C ASP A 62 2.21 27.42 9.42
N TYR A 63 1.57 27.83 8.32
CA TYR A 63 0.12 27.73 8.18
C TYR A 63 -0.42 26.29 8.08
N ASP A 64 0.43 25.32 7.75
CA ASP A 64 0.11 23.89 7.79
C ASP A 64 0.34 23.29 9.18
N GLY A 65 0.79 24.11 10.13
CA GLY A 65 1.12 23.69 11.49
C GLY A 65 2.45 22.94 11.56
N ASN A 66 3.31 22.98 10.55
CA ASN A 66 4.62 22.36 10.60
C ASN A 66 5.59 23.25 11.38
N ASN A 67 6.46 22.68 12.21
CA ASN A 67 7.63 23.40 12.74
C ASN A 67 8.86 23.18 11.84
N ALA A 68 10.00 23.78 12.18
CA ALA A 68 11.20 23.72 11.36
C ALA A 68 11.73 22.29 11.07
N LEU A 69 11.40 21.27 11.87
CA LEU A 69 11.89 19.89 11.64
C LEU A 69 11.25 19.22 10.41
N PHE A 70 10.08 19.69 9.97
CA PHE A 70 9.34 19.09 8.86
C PHE A 70 9.96 19.38 7.49
N SER A 71 10.73 20.46 7.35
CA SER A 71 11.28 20.94 6.07
C SER A 71 12.80 20.96 6.01
N ASN A 72 13.50 20.53 7.07
CA ASN A 72 14.95 20.51 7.14
C ASN A 72 15.51 19.12 6.81
N HIS A 73 16.13 18.99 5.64
CA HIS A 73 16.77 17.75 5.14
C HIS A 73 18.31 17.80 5.23
N ASN A 74 18.84 18.66 6.11
CA ASN A 74 20.26 18.71 6.40
C ASN A 74 20.46 18.19 7.81
N SER A 75 21.10 17.03 7.93
CA SER A 75 21.29 16.30 9.19
C SER A 75 21.95 17.16 10.28
N GLN A 76 22.97 17.96 9.95
CA GLN A 76 23.65 18.83 10.91
C GLN A 76 22.75 19.97 11.41
N VAL A 77 21.94 20.54 10.52
CA VAL A 77 20.97 21.58 10.90
C VAL A 77 19.83 20.98 11.72
N LEU A 78 19.32 19.82 11.30
CA LEU A 78 18.26 19.12 12.01
C LEU A 78 18.70 18.76 13.43
N GLU A 79 19.92 18.22 13.58
CA GLU A 79 20.53 17.94 14.88
C GLU A 79 20.65 19.20 15.75
N LEU A 80 21.11 20.32 15.18
CA LEU A 80 21.16 21.60 15.89
C LEU A 80 19.78 22.05 16.37
N LEU A 81 18.75 21.96 15.52
CA LEU A 81 17.37 22.34 15.87
C LEU A 81 16.81 21.47 17.00
N ILE A 82 17.03 20.15 16.93
CA ILE A 82 16.65 19.21 18.00
C ILE A 82 17.29 19.62 19.33
N HIS A 83 18.60 19.85 19.35
CA HIS A 83 19.33 20.26 20.56
C HIS A 83 18.95 21.67 21.05
N SER A 84 18.39 22.50 20.17
CA SER A 84 17.95 23.86 20.49
C SER A 84 16.54 23.93 21.07
N GLY A 85 15.89 22.78 21.30
CA GLY A 85 14.58 22.71 21.97
C GLY A 85 13.37 22.85 21.04
N VAL A 86 13.55 22.63 19.74
CA VAL A 86 12.41 22.46 18.84
C VAL A 86 11.63 21.19 19.25
N ASN A 87 10.31 21.30 19.35
CA ASN A 87 9.44 20.24 19.82
C ASN A 87 9.42 19.09 18.79
N ILE A 88 10.14 18.01 19.13
CA ILE A 88 10.24 16.81 18.30
C ILE A 88 8.94 16.00 18.25
N GLN A 89 8.06 16.14 19.24
CA GLN A 89 6.77 15.45 19.31
C GLN A 89 5.63 16.26 18.67
N HIS A 90 5.96 17.35 17.99
CA HIS A 90 4.98 18.21 17.35
C HIS A 90 4.24 17.48 16.23
N LYS A 91 2.94 17.77 16.11
CA LYS A 91 2.09 17.28 15.02
C LYS A 91 1.53 18.46 14.26
N ASN A 92 1.57 18.38 12.93
CA ASN A 92 1.01 19.41 12.07
C ASN A 92 -0.54 19.35 12.02
N ASN A 93 -1.17 20.20 11.22
CA ASN A 93 -2.64 20.27 11.12
C ASN A 93 -3.28 18.96 10.60
N LYS A 94 -2.50 18.08 9.96
CA LYS A 94 -2.92 16.75 9.52
C LYS A 94 -2.63 15.65 10.56
N GLY A 95 -2.11 16.00 11.73
CA GLY A 95 -1.71 15.06 12.77
C GLY A 95 -0.36 14.37 12.50
N GLN A 96 0.35 14.76 11.45
CA GLN A 96 1.60 14.12 11.04
C GLN A 96 2.74 14.62 11.93
N SER A 97 3.61 13.70 12.35
CA SER A 97 4.92 14.04 12.93
C SER A 97 5.91 14.43 11.84
N CYS A 98 7.04 15.03 12.22
CA CYS A 98 8.13 15.33 11.28
C CYS A 98 8.66 14.06 10.59
N LEU A 99 8.55 12.89 11.22
CA LEU A 99 9.01 11.62 10.63
C LEU A 99 8.20 11.23 9.38
N HIS A 100 6.92 11.60 9.30
CA HIS A 100 6.11 11.40 8.10
C HIS A 100 6.70 12.14 6.88
N TRP A 101 7.31 13.30 7.11
CA TRP A 101 7.94 14.14 6.09
C TRP A 101 9.38 13.73 5.80
N GLN A 102 10.09 13.21 6.79
CA GLN A 102 11.48 12.75 6.66
C GLN A 102 11.61 11.29 6.23
N ARG A 103 10.51 10.58 5.95
CA ARG A 103 10.52 9.13 5.68
C ARG A 103 11.41 8.67 4.52
N TYR A 104 11.78 9.57 3.60
CA TYR A 104 12.66 9.28 2.46
C TYR A 104 14.13 9.65 2.70
N ASP A 105 14.42 10.46 3.71
CA ASP A 105 15.77 10.86 4.10
C ASP A 105 16.16 10.06 5.34
N ILE A 106 16.77 8.88 5.12
CA ILE A 106 17.07 7.92 6.18
C ILE A 106 18.01 8.52 7.24
N ASP A 107 18.98 9.35 6.85
CA ASP A 107 19.92 9.96 7.79
C ASP A 107 19.19 10.93 8.73
N CYS A 108 18.32 11.79 8.19
CA CYS A 108 17.49 12.70 9.00
C CYS A 108 16.46 11.94 9.85
N ALA A 109 15.84 10.91 9.29
CA ALA A 109 14.91 10.04 10.00
C ALA A 109 15.57 9.33 11.20
N GLU A 110 16.78 8.80 11.04
CA GLU A 110 17.50 8.15 12.14
C GLU A 110 17.85 9.14 13.26
N LEU A 111 18.25 10.37 12.93
CA LEU A 111 18.47 11.42 13.93
C LEU A 111 17.21 11.71 14.75
N LEU A 112 16.05 11.79 14.09
CA LEU A 112 14.77 12.03 14.76
C LEU A 112 14.37 10.86 15.67
N ILE A 113 14.52 9.62 15.21
CA ILE A 113 14.22 8.43 16.01
C ILE A 113 15.15 8.34 17.21
N ASN A 114 16.45 8.60 17.03
CA ASN A 114 17.43 8.61 18.11
C ASN A 114 17.17 9.72 19.13
N ALA A 115 16.59 10.84 18.69
CA ALA A 115 16.11 11.90 19.57
C ALA A 115 14.81 11.55 20.32
N GLY A 116 14.15 10.43 19.99
CA GLY A 116 12.94 9.94 20.64
C GLY A 116 11.63 10.25 19.92
N VAL A 117 11.66 10.62 18.64
CA VAL A 117 10.44 10.74 17.83
C VAL A 117 9.80 9.36 17.66
N ASP A 118 8.49 9.29 17.91
CA ASP A 118 7.74 8.05 17.82
C ASP A 118 7.59 7.56 16.36
N ILE A 119 8.26 6.45 16.07
CA ILE A 119 8.19 5.73 14.78
C ILE A 119 6.79 5.17 14.48
N HIS A 120 5.97 4.96 15.52
CA HIS A 120 4.61 4.44 15.41
C HIS A 120 3.55 5.55 15.38
N SER A 121 3.97 6.81 15.34
CA SER A 121 3.04 7.94 15.29
C SER A 121 2.10 7.83 14.08
N THR A 122 0.82 8.09 14.31
CA THR A 122 -0.19 8.16 13.26
C THR A 122 -0.67 9.59 13.04
N ASP A 123 -1.10 9.87 11.83
CA ASP A 123 -1.78 11.11 11.47
C ASP A 123 -3.27 11.12 11.87
N ASN A 124 -4.02 12.14 11.45
CA ASN A 124 -5.44 12.29 11.78
C ASN A 124 -6.35 11.24 11.11
N GLU A 125 -5.88 10.56 10.07
CA GLU A 125 -6.59 9.43 9.44
C GLU A 125 -6.21 8.10 10.11
N GLY A 126 -5.29 8.13 11.07
CA GLY A 126 -4.75 6.93 11.69
C GLY A 126 -3.67 6.27 10.83
N GLN A 127 -3.11 6.96 9.83
CA GLN A 127 -2.10 6.41 8.94
C GLN A 127 -0.71 6.57 9.56
N THR A 128 0.09 5.50 9.50
CA THR A 128 1.53 5.54 9.84
C THR A 128 2.35 6.02 8.64
N LEU A 129 3.65 6.24 8.83
CA LEU A 129 4.57 6.63 7.75
C LEU A 129 4.68 5.62 6.58
N LEU A 130 4.18 4.38 6.76
CA LEU A 130 4.16 3.37 5.71
C LEU A 130 3.05 3.60 4.67
N TYR A 131 2.03 4.40 4.99
CA TYR A 131 0.93 4.68 4.05
C TYR A 131 1.42 5.52 2.86
N ASN A 132 0.98 5.16 1.66
CA ASN A 132 1.36 5.80 0.40
C ASN A 132 2.88 5.86 0.17
N LEU A 133 3.63 4.89 0.74
CA LEU A 133 5.07 4.74 0.56
C LEU A 133 5.36 3.65 -0.45
N HIS A 134 5.68 4.04 -1.68
CA HIS A 134 5.85 3.11 -2.81
C HIS A 134 7.31 2.95 -3.29
N ASP A 135 8.28 3.28 -2.44
CA ASP A 135 9.69 2.96 -2.68
C ASP A 135 10.04 1.66 -1.96
N HIS A 136 10.50 0.64 -2.69
CA HIS A 136 10.78 -0.68 -2.13
C HIS A 136 11.84 -0.66 -1.04
N ASN A 137 12.92 0.09 -1.24
CA ASN A 137 14.05 0.09 -0.32
C ASN A 137 13.69 0.82 0.97
N ILE A 138 13.03 1.97 0.83
CA ILE A 138 12.57 2.78 1.97
C ILE A 138 11.47 2.03 2.74
N PHE A 139 10.50 1.43 2.06
CA PHE A 139 9.45 0.64 2.71
C PHE A 139 10.05 -0.53 3.50
N ASP A 140 10.93 -1.31 2.88
CA ASP A 140 11.58 -2.45 3.53
C ASP A 140 12.45 -2.00 4.73
N TYR A 141 13.11 -0.85 4.63
CA TYR A 141 13.84 -0.25 5.75
C TYR A 141 12.93 0.01 6.95
N TRP A 142 11.78 0.67 6.73
CA TRP A 142 10.85 1.01 7.80
C TRP A 142 10.20 -0.23 8.45
N VAL A 143 9.83 -1.24 7.65
CA VAL A 143 9.34 -2.52 8.17
C VAL A 143 10.42 -3.21 9.02
N ASN A 144 11.69 -3.14 8.60
CA ASN A 144 12.81 -3.70 9.36
C ASN A 144 13.12 -2.93 10.65
N LYS A 145 12.86 -1.62 10.70
CA LYS A 145 12.92 -0.80 11.92
C LYS A 145 11.75 -1.02 12.87
N GLY A 146 10.77 -1.83 12.49
CA GLY A 146 9.67 -2.25 13.36
C GLY A 146 8.32 -1.60 13.07
N CYS A 147 8.19 -0.83 11.98
CA CYS A 147 6.87 -0.35 11.56
C CYS A 147 5.93 -1.52 11.24
N ASP A 148 4.70 -1.43 11.72
CA ASP A 148 3.71 -2.50 11.54
C ASP A 148 3.09 -2.46 10.14
N ILE A 149 3.38 -3.50 9.35
CA ILE A 149 2.84 -3.71 8.00
C ILE A 149 1.35 -4.09 8.02
N ASN A 150 0.82 -4.52 9.16
CA ASN A 150 -0.58 -4.92 9.34
C ASN A 150 -1.45 -3.77 9.90
N HIS A 151 -0.85 -2.61 10.15
CA HIS A 151 -1.56 -1.46 10.69
C HIS A 151 -2.76 -1.10 9.80
N ARG A 152 -3.85 -0.69 10.45
CA ARG A 152 -5.07 -0.22 9.81
C ARG A 152 -5.38 1.19 10.25
N ASP A 153 -5.74 2.02 9.28
CA ASP A 153 -6.16 3.38 9.52
C ASP A 153 -7.58 3.40 10.12
N TYR A 154 -8.12 4.58 10.42
CA TYR A 154 -9.46 4.68 11.03
C TYR A 154 -10.59 4.25 10.09
N ASN A 155 -10.33 4.12 8.79
CA ASN A 155 -11.27 3.55 7.82
C ASN A 155 -11.11 2.04 7.66
N GLY A 156 -10.19 1.42 8.41
CA GLY A 156 -9.87 0.00 8.33
C GLY A 156 -8.99 -0.37 7.14
N LYS A 157 -8.48 0.60 6.36
CA LYS A 157 -7.56 0.35 5.24
C LYS A 157 -6.20 -0.08 5.79
N ALA A 158 -5.68 -1.20 5.30
CA ALA A 158 -4.35 -1.68 5.68
C ALA A 158 -3.24 -0.93 4.92
N VAL A 159 -2.02 -0.89 5.47
CA VAL A 159 -0.83 -0.32 4.80
C VAL A 159 -0.65 -0.87 3.38
N LEU A 160 -0.76 -2.20 3.23
CA LEU A 160 -0.70 -2.90 1.95
C LEU A 160 -2.06 -3.48 1.58
N GLU A 161 -2.96 -2.63 1.07
CA GLU A 161 -4.18 -3.08 0.38
C GLU A 161 -3.89 -3.32 -1.10
N LEU A 162 -4.40 -4.42 -1.67
CA LEU A 162 -4.32 -4.68 -3.11
C LEU A 162 -5.39 -3.85 -3.84
N PRO A 163 -5.01 -2.86 -4.68
CA PRO A 163 -5.98 -2.02 -5.38
C PRO A 163 -6.74 -2.80 -6.47
N THR A 164 -7.92 -2.29 -6.84
CA THR A 164 -8.79 -2.86 -7.89
C THR A 164 -8.59 -2.27 -9.27
N ASP A 165 -7.96 -1.09 -9.37
CA ASP A 165 -8.04 -0.20 -10.53
C ASP A 165 -6.68 -0.06 -11.24
N ASP A 166 -6.60 0.84 -12.23
CA ASP A 166 -5.45 1.10 -13.14
C ASP A 166 -4.11 1.47 -12.47
N GLU A 167 -4.03 1.41 -11.14
CA GLU A 167 -2.81 1.56 -10.37
C GLU A 167 -1.98 0.27 -10.35
N TRP A 168 -1.74 -0.29 -11.54
CA TRP A 168 -0.98 -1.53 -11.74
C TRP A 168 0.37 -1.53 -11.02
N TRP A 169 1.02 -0.36 -10.96
CA TRP A 169 2.29 -0.19 -10.28
C TRP A 169 2.17 -0.27 -8.75
N ILE A 170 1.06 0.20 -8.15
CA ILE A 170 0.78 0.03 -6.71
C ILE A 170 0.41 -1.43 -6.41
N TYR A 171 -0.34 -2.08 -7.31
CA TYR A 171 -0.63 -3.51 -7.20
C TYR A 171 0.66 -4.33 -7.18
N ASP A 172 1.54 -4.14 -8.18
CA ASP A 172 2.82 -4.83 -8.26
C ASP A 172 3.71 -4.50 -7.05
N PHE A 173 3.69 -3.24 -6.58
CA PHE A 173 4.38 -2.87 -5.36
C PHE A 173 3.90 -3.69 -4.16
N SER A 174 2.59 -3.71 -3.94
CA SER A 174 1.96 -4.35 -2.78
C SER A 174 2.14 -5.86 -2.81
N ILE A 175 1.99 -6.51 -3.98
CA ILE A 175 2.27 -7.93 -4.16
C ILE A 175 3.71 -8.25 -3.77
N ASN A 176 4.67 -7.46 -4.26
CA ASN A 176 6.08 -7.72 -3.99
C ASN A 176 6.47 -7.42 -2.53
N ALA A 177 5.91 -6.38 -1.91
CA ALA A 177 6.11 -6.09 -0.50
C ALA A 177 5.53 -7.21 0.39
N LEU A 178 4.30 -7.67 0.13
CA LEU A 178 3.70 -8.80 0.83
C LEU A 178 4.51 -10.08 0.66
N LYS A 179 5.07 -10.33 -0.53
CA LYS A 179 5.96 -11.49 -0.77
C LYS A 179 7.23 -11.43 0.07
N ARG A 180 7.90 -10.28 0.13
CA ARG A 180 9.15 -10.10 0.89
C ARG A 180 8.92 -10.20 2.39
N HIS A 181 7.78 -9.70 2.88
CA HIS A 181 7.45 -9.65 4.30
C HIS A 181 6.36 -10.64 4.72
N VAL A 182 6.19 -11.75 3.99
CA VAL A 182 5.09 -12.71 4.24
C VAL A 182 5.04 -13.24 5.67
N ASP A 183 6.21 -13.39 6.29
CA ASP A 183 6.33 -13.89 7.65
C ASP A 183 5.90 -12.86 8.70
N ARG A 184 5.81 -11.58 8.34
CA ARG A 184 5.33 -10.46 9.17
C ARG A 184 3.84 -10.18 8.97
N ILE A 185 3.19 -10.78 7.98
CA ILE A 185 1.74 -10.67 7.80
C ILE A 185 1.04 -11.47 8.90
N ASP A 186 0.08 -10.82 9.55
CA ASP A 186 -0.73 -11.40 10.61
C ASP A 186 -1.75 -12.44 10.07
N SER A 187 -2.73 -12.82 10.89
CA SER A 187 -3.79 -13.75 10.50
C SER A 187 -4.87 -13.14 9.60
N THR A 188 -4.81 -11.83 9.36
CA THR A 188 -5.83 -11.13 8.59
C THR A 188 -5.78 -11.61 7.13
N PRO A 189 -6.94 -11.92 6.51
CA PRO A 189 -6.94 -12.39 5.14
C PRO A 189 -6.36 -11.36 4.16
N VAL A 190 -5.45 -11.82 3.30
CA VAL A 190 -5.03 -11.04 2.13
C VAL A 190 -6.15 -11.11 1.10
N LEU A 191 -6.86 -10.00 0.93
CA LEU A 191 -8.00 -9.89 0.03
C LEU A 191 -7.56 -9.52 -1.39
N PHE A 192 -7.76 -10.44 -2.33
CA PHE A 192 -7.58 -10.22 -3.75
C PHE A 192 -8.93 -9.83 -4.38
N LYS A 193 -9.09 -8.54 -4.66
CA LYS A 193 -10.18 -8.02 -5.51
C LYS A 193 -9.77 -8.01 -7.00
N HIS A 194 -8.47 -8.00 -7.26
CA HIS A 194 -7.84 -8.16 -8.55
C HIS A 194 -6.78 -9.28 -8.48
N ILE A 195 -6.69 -10.14 -9.49
CA ILE A 195 -5.63 -11.16 -9.59
C ILE A 195 -4.93 -11.05 -10.94
N SER A 196 -3.61 -10.86 -10.93
CA SER A 196 -2.76 -10.97 -12.11
C SER A 196 -1.91 -12.25 -12.06
N PRO A 197 -1.27 -12.67 -13.18
CA PRO A 197 -0.27 -13.73 -13.14
C PRO A 197 0.87 -13.47 -12.16
N ALA A 198 1.22 -12.20 -11.91
CA ALA A 198 2.25 -11.81 -10.96
C ALA A 198 1.85 -12.07 -9.50
N ALA A 199 0.55 -12.21 -9.21
CA ALA A 199 0.05 -12.56 -7.88
C ALA A 199 0.17 -14.07 -7.56
N LEU A 200 0.28 -14.95 -8.56
CA LEU A 200 0.36 -16.40 -8.32
C LEU A 200 1.51 -16.82 -7.38
N PRO A 201 2.74 -16.29 -7.52
CA PRO A 201 3.81 -16.56 -6.55
C PRO A 201 3.45 -16.13 -5.12
N LEU A 202 2.77 -14.99 -4.93
CA LEU A 202 2.31 -14.58 -3.61
C LEU A 202 1.26 -15.54 -3.07
N ILE A 203 0.24 -15.87 -3.87
CA ILE A 203 -0.83 -16.80 -3.48
C ILE A 203 -0.26 -18.18 -3.10
N ALA A 204 0.69 -18.69 -3.88
CA ALA A 204 1.38 -19.94 -3.58
C ALA A 204 2.15 -19.85 -2.24
N LEU A 205 2.87 -18.76 -2.02
CA LEU A 205 3.63 -18.53 -0.79
C LEU A 205 2.72 -18.38 0.44
N LEU A 206 1.62 -17.63 0.32
CA LEU A 206 0.60 -17.51 1.38
C LEU A 206 0.01 -18.88 1.73
N HIS A 207 -0.28 -19.70 0.73
CA HIS A 207 -0.79 -21.06 0.92
C HIS A 207 0.22 -21.93 1.68
N GLU A 208 1.49 -21.92 1.24
CA GLU A 208 2.58 -22.66 1.90
C GLU A 208 2.75 -22.24 3.37
N LYS A 209 2.68 -20.93 3.64
CA LYS A 209 2.78 -20.32 4.97
C LYS A 209 1.48 -20.40 5.78
N ARG A 210 0.44 -21.07 5.26
CA ARG A 210 -0.89 -21.20 5.89
C ARG A 210 -1.50 -19.86 6.29
N ARG A 211 -1.30 -18.83 5.47
CA ARG A 211 -1.95 -17.52 5.63
C ARG A 211 -3.31 -17.53 4.97
N ASN A 212 -4.22 -16.71 5.51
CA ASN A 212 -5.58 -16.62 5.00
C ASN A 212 -5.58 -15.90 3.64
N ILE A 213 -6.07 -16.58 2.62
CA ILE A 213 -6.25 -16.05 1.26
C ILE A 213 -7.74 -15.87 1.05
N LEU A 214 -8.16 -14.66 0.68
CA LEU A 214 -9.53 -14.39 0.30
C LEU A 214 -9.55 -13.81 -1.10
N ILE A 215 -10.32 -14.42 -1.99
CA ILE A 215 -10.61 -13.86 -3.30
C ILE A 215 -12.04 -13.35 -3.27
N ALA A 216 -12.21 -12.07 -3.63
CA ALA A 216 -13.51 -11.43 -3.67
C ALA A 216 -14.45 -12.18 -4.62
N GLU A 217 -15.75 -12.21 -4.30
CA GLU A 217 -16.76 -12.83 -5.17
C GLU A 217 -16.75 -12.19 -6.56
N HIS A 218 -16.65 -10.86 -6.63
CA HIS A 218 -16.36 -10.12 -7.86
C HIS A 218 -14.85 -9.88 -7.96
N CYS A 219 -14.15 -10.69 -8.77
CA CYS A 219 -12.71 -10.59 -8.94
C CYS A 219 -12.36 -10.18 -10.38
N THR A 220 -11.60 -9.09 -10.53
CA THR A 220 -11.09 -8.69 -11.84
C THR A 220 -9.74 -9.36 -12.13
N PHE A 221 -9.39 -9.50 -13.42
CA PHE A 221 -8.07 -9.97 -13.85
C PHE A 221 -7.76 -9.56 -15.30
N ALA A 222 -6.47 -9.44 -15.61
CA ALA A 222 -5.95 -9.16 -16.95
C ALA A 222 -5.26 -10.40 -17.55
N LEU A 223 -5.98 -11.18 -18.36
CA LEU A 223 -5.40 -12.33 -19.05
C LEU A 223 -5.96 -12.56 -20.44
N TYR A 224 -5.06 -12.91 -21.36
CA TYR A 224 -5.45 -13.46 -22.66
C TYR A 224 -6.14 -14.82 -22.50
N VAL A 225 -7.23 -15.04 -23.25
CA VAL A 225 -8.06 -16.27 -23.18
C VAL A 225 -7.24 -17.56 -23.30
N LYS A 226 -6.23 -17.58 -24.18
CA LYS A 226 -5.34 -18.75 -24.38
C LYS A 226 -4.58 -19.17 -23.12
N ASN A 227 -4.34 -18.25 -22.19
CA ASN A 227 -3.60 -18.48 -20.96
C ASN A 227 -4.51 -18.78 -19.75
N MET A 228 -5.83 -18.61 -19.87
CA MET A 228 -6.75 -18.75 -18.73
C MET A 228 -6.76 -20.16 -18.14
N ARG A 229 -6.73 -21.19 -18.99
CA ARG A 229 -6.81 -22.58 -18.52
C ARG A 229 -5.62 -22.95 -17.62
N SER A 230 -4.40 -22.63 -18.04
CA SER A 230 -3.20 -22.90 -17.25
C SER A 230 -3.17 -22.07 -15.97
N PHE A 231 -3.56 -20.79 -16.06
CA PHE A 231 -3.64 -19.90 -14.91
C PHE A 231 -4.62 -20.41 -13.84
N PHE A 232 -5.87 -20.67 -14.19
CA PHE A 232 -6.87 -21.16 -13.23
C PHE A 232 -6.51 -22.54 -12.68
N THR A 233 -5.89 -23.41 -13.49
CA THR A 233 -5.38 -24.70 -13.02
C THR A 233 -4.34 -24.51 -11.92
N SER A 234 -3.45 -23.52 -12.04
CA SER A 234 -2.47 -23.19 -11.01
C SER A 234 -3.13 -22.52 -9.80
N LEU A 235 -4.00 -21.54 -10.00
CA LEU A 235 -4.68 -20.82 -8.91
C LEU A 235 -5.44 -21.78 -7.98
N LYS A 236 -6.18 -22.73 -8.56
CA LYS A 236 -6.94 -23.75 -7.84
C LYS A 236 -6.11 -24.69 -6.95
N LYS A 237 -4.79 -24.77 -7.15
CA LYS A 237 -3.92 -25.57 -6.28
C LYS A 237 -3.72 -24.93 -4.91
N HIS A 238 -3.96 -23.63 -4.80
CA HIS A 238 -3.57 -22.83 -3.64
C HIS A 238 -4.77 -22.25 -2.89
N THR A 239 -5.91 -22.07 -3.55
CA THR A 239 -7.12 -21.49 -2.94
C THR A 239 -8.38 -22.01 -3.62
N ASP A 240 -9.47 -22.06 -2.86
CA ASP A 240 -10.80 -22.24 -3.45
C ASP A 240 -11.19 -20.97 -4.22
N ILE A 241 -11.80 -21.19 -5.38
CA ILE A 241 -12.32 -20.16 -6.28
C ILE A 241 -13.71 -20.52 -6.80
N SER A 242 -14.35 -21.54 -6.22
CA SER A 242 -15.66 -22.03 -6.66
C SER A 242 -16.77 -21.00 -6.46
N HIS A 243 -16.61 -20.09 -5.51
CA HIS A 243 -17.52 -18.97 -5.23
C HIS A 243 -17.30 -17.76 -6.13
N VAL A 244 -16.14 -17.66 -6.80
CA VAL A 244 -15.66 -16.44 -7.47
C VAL A 244 -16.19 -16.30 -8.89
N GLN A 245 -16.69 -15.11 -9.20
CA GLN A 245 -16.98 -14.61 -10.54
C GLN A 245 -15.80 -13.79 -11.06
N PHE A 246 -15.37 -14.08 -12.28
CA PHE A 246 -14.17 -13.46 -12.84
C PHE A 246 -14.51 -12.50 -13.98
N TYR A 247 -14.03 -11.27 -13.87
CA TYR A 247 -14.31 -10.18 -14.79
C TYR A 247 -13.04 -9.67 -15.47
N ASN A 248 -13.16 -9.29 -16.74
CA ASN A 248 -12.08 -8.59 -17.42
C ASN A 248 -11.89 -7.20 -16.81
N CYS A 249 -10.68 -6.87 -16.37
CA CYS A 249 -10.41 -5.58 -15.71
C CYS A 249 -10.65 -4.35 -16.59
N TYR A 250 -10.57 -4.45 -17.92
CA TYR A 250 -10.70 -3.29 -18.79
C TYR A 250 -12.15 -2.91 -19.09
N HIS A 251 -13.07 -3.88 -19.09
CA HIS A 251 -14.44 -3.68 -19.59
C HIS A 251 -15.50 -4.20 -18.62
N ASP A 252 -15.07 -4.63 -17.43
CA ASP A 252 -15.89 -5.27 -16.38
C ASP A 252 -16.86 -6.33 -16.92
N ARG A 253 -16.39 -7.08 -17.92
CA ARG A 253 -17.20 -8.10 -18.59
C ARG A 253 -16.84 -9.47 -18.05
N HIS A 254 -17.84 -10.23 -17.62
CA HIS A 254 -17.63 -11.58 -17.09
C HIS A 254 -16.98 -12.52 -18.13
N ILE A 255 -16.06 -13.39 -17.71
CA ILE A 255 -15.31 -14.30 -18.61
C ILE A 255 -16.21 -15.24 -19.38
N GLY A 256 -17.31 -15.64 -18.76
CA GLY A 256 -18.34 -16.47 -19.37
C GLY A 256 -19.05 -15.78 -20.53
N ALA A 257 -19.04 -14.45 -20.63
CA ALA A 257 -19.77 -13.71 -21.65
C ALA A 257 -19.00 -13.56 -22.97
N TYR A 258 -17.66 -13.51 -22.93
CA TYR A 258 -16.84 -13.20 -24.11
C TYR A 258 -15.90 -14.31 -24.54
N THR A 259 -15.69 -15.34 -23.72
CA THR A 259 -14.84 -16.47 -24.11
C THR A 259 -15.58 -17.44 -25.03
N GLY A 260 -14.83 -18.19 -25.84
CA GLY A 260 -15.41 -19.21 -26.72
C GLY A 260 -16.05 -20.37 -25.94
N ILE A 261 -17.02 -21.05 -26.55
CA ILE A 261 -17.79 -22.14 -25.92
C ILE A 261 -16.92 -23.20 -25.24
N GLU A 262 -15.81 -23.59 -25.86
CA GLU A 262 -14.91 -24.61 -25.30
C GLU A 262 -14.17 -24.12 -24.04
N THR A 263 -13.98 -22.81 -23.88
CA THR A 263 -13.48 -22.24 -22.62
C THR A 263 -14.58 -22.21 -21.58
N VAL A 264 -15.81 -21.82 -21.93
CA VAL A 264 -16.95 -21.84 -21.01
C VAL A 264 -17.22 -23.24 -20.46
N LYS A 265 -17.31 -24.26 -21.34
CA LYS A 265 -17.41 -25.66 -20.93
C LYS A 265 -16.25 -26.07 -20.02
N TRP A 266 -15.04 -25.56 -20.30
CA TRP A 266 -13.87 -25.80 -19.45
C TRP A 266 -13.97 -25.13 -18.08
N LEU A 267 -14.54 -23.93 -17.96
CA LEU A 267 -14.75 -23.26 -16.67
C LEU A 267 -15.73 -24.06 -15.82
N ILE A 268 -16.92 -24.34 -16.38
CA ILE A 268 -17.99 -25.12 -15.74
C ILE A 268 -17.46 -26.48 -15.29
N ARG A 269 -16.76 -27.21 -16.17
CA ARG A 269 -16.28 -28.56 -15.84
C ARG A 269 -15.25 -28.60 -14.72
N ASN A 270 -14.58 -27.48 -14.48
CA ASN A 270 -13.59 -27.30 -13.44
C ASN A 270 -14.15 -26.53 -12.24
N GLY A 271 -15.46 -26.35 -12.13
CA GLY A 271 -16.09 -25.71 -10.97
C GLY A 271 -15.69 -24.24 -10.80
N ILE A 272 -15.41 -23.54 -11.89
CA ILE A 272 -15.29 -22.08 -11.89
C ILE A 272 -16.66 -21.52 -12.21
N ARG A 273 -17.17 -20.64 -11.33
CA ARG A 273 -18.54 -20.14 -11.40
C ARG A 273 -18.75 -19.32 -12.67
N VAL A 274 -19.90 -19.55 -13.31
CA VAL A 274 -20.44 -18.73 -14.39
C VAL A 274 -21.95 -18.75 -14.23
N GLU A 275 -22.59 -17.59 -14.03
CA GLU A 275 -24.04 -17.56 -13.76
C GLU A 275 -24.87 -17.80 -15.01
N ASP A 276 -26.05 -18.38 -14.79
CA ASP A 276 -27.04 -18.66 -15.83
C ASP A 276 -27.42 -17.41 -16.61
N ASP A 277 -27.59 -16.26 -15.95
CA ASP A 277 -27.95 -15.01 -16.61
C ASP A 277 -26.87 -14.56 -17.61
N ILE A 278 -25.60 -14.78 -17.26
CA ILE A 278 -24.47 -14.52 -18.15
C ILE A 278 -24.49 -15.51 -19.33
N LEU A 279 -24.77 -16.78 -19.07
CA LEU A 279 -24.81 -17.82 -20.10
C LEU A 279 -25.98 -17.64 -21.08
N ARG A 280 -27.15 -17.20 -20.60
CA ARG A 280 -28.35 -16.93 -21.41
C ARG A 280 -28.15 -15.80 -22.42
N GLN A 281 -27.30 -14.83 -22.11
CA GLN A 281 -26.99 -13.70 -23.01
C GLN A 281 -26.06 -14.08 -24.17
N ARG A 282 -25.52 -15.30 -24.18
CA ARG A 282 -24.61 -15.76 -25.25
C ARG A 282 -25.39 -16.21 -26.49
N ALA A 283 -24.82 -15.98 -27.66
CA ALA A 283 -25.36 -16.48 -28.93
C ALA A 283 -25.35 -18.02 -29.06
N ASP A 284 -24.52 -18.70 -28.27
CA ASP A 284 -24.39 -20.16 -28.21
C ASP A 284 -24.93 -20.75 -26.90
N SER A 285 -25.84 -20.05 -26.23
CA SER A 285 -26.43 -20.42 -24.93
C SER A 285 -27.02 -21.83 -24.93
N ASP A 286 -27.82 -22.19 -25.93
CA ASP A 286 -28.43 -23.53 -26.07
C ASP A 286 -27.38 -24.65 -25.95
N LYS A 287 -26.25 -24.50 -26.65
CA LYS A 287 -25.17 -25.50 -26.65
C LYS A 287 -24.47 -25.59 -25.29
N VAL A 288 -24.44 -24.51 -24.51
CA VAL A 288 -23.87 -24.49 -23.16
C VAL A 288 -24.83 -25.17 -22.18
N PHE A 289 -26.13 -24.88 -22.24
CA PHE A 289 -27.12 -25.50 -21.36
C PHE A 289 -27.32 -27.00 -21.68
N ASP A 290 -27.24 -27.41 -22.95
CA ASP A 290 -27.19 -28.82 -23.33
C ASP A 290 -26.00 -29.55 -22.68
N TYR A 291 -24.83 -28.88 -22.65
CA TYR A 291 -23.64 -29.42 -22.00
C TYR A 291 -23.80 -29.54 -20.48
N ILE A 292 -24.36 -28.51 -19.82
CA ILE A 292 -24.64 -28.52 -18.37
C ILE A 292 -25.60 -29.66 -18.04
N THR A 293 -26.74 -29.74 -18.73
CA THR A 293 -27.75 -30.79 -18.54
C THR A 293 -27.16 -32.18 -18.75
N GLY A 294 -26.35 -32.37 -19.80
CA GLY A 294 -25.67 -33.63 -20.05
C GLY A 294 -24.69 -34.02 -18.94
N ARG A 295 -24.04 -33.05 -18.30
CA ARG A 295 -23.15 -33.27 -17.16
C ARG A 295 -23.92 -33.62 -15.90
N GLU A 296 -24.94 -32.86 -15.54
CA GLU A 296 -25.78 -33.12 -14.37
C GLU A 296 -26.40 -34.51 -14.43
N LYS A 297 -26.89 -34.91 -15.62
CA LYS A 297 -27.37 -36.28 -15.85
C LYS A 297 -26.28 -37.32 -15.59
N LYS A 298 -25.05 -37.08 -16.05
CA LYS A 298 -23.92 -37.99 -15.84
C LYS A 298 -23.53 -38.07 -14.35
N ASP A 299 -23.51 -36.95 -13.66
CA ASP A 299 -23.17 -36.87 -12.24
C ASP A 299 -24.24 -37.56 -11.39
N PHE A 300 -25.53 -37.33 -11.69
CA PHE A 300 -26.66 -38.06 -11.09
C PHE A 300 -26.56 -39.57 -11.31
N LEU A 301 -26.25 -40.01 -12.54
CA LEU A 301 -26.07 -41.44 -12.84
C LEU A 301 -24.88 -42.06 -12.11
N ASN A 302 -23.81 -41.30 -11.85
CA ASN A 302 -22.67 -41.79 -11.09
C ASN A 302 -23.01 -41.99 -9.61
N ILE A 303 -23.78 -41.08 -9.01
CA ILE A 303 -24.27 -41.21 -7.63
C ILE A 303 -25.20 -42.42 -7.48
N MET A 304 -26.04 -42.68 -8.48
CA MET A 304 -27.02 -43.78 -8.48
C MET A 304 -26.41 -45.16 -8.76
N LYS A 305 -25.12 -45.28 -9.12
CA LYS A 305 -24.46 -46.58 -9.29
C LYS A 305 -24.00 -47.10 -7.93
N PRO A 306 -24.56 -48.21 -7.40
CA PRO A 306 -24.07 -48.80 -6.16
C PRO A 306 -22.62 -49.29 -6.34
N GLU A 307 -21.81 -49.21 -5.28
CA GLU A 307 -20.48 -49.84 -5.24
C GLU A 307 -20.62 -51.32 -5.59
N ILE A 308 -20.16 -51.71 -6.78
CA ILE A 308 -20.07 -53.11 -7.15
C ILE A 308 -18.91 -53.69 -6.34
N ILE A 309 -19.20 -54.34 -5.21
CA ILE A 309 -18.24 -55.16 -4.49
C ILE A 309 -17.80 -56.25 -5.47
N HIS A 310 -16.62 -56.09 -6.06
CA HIS A 310 -16.05 -57.14 -6.90
C HIS A 310 -15.71 -58.33 -6.02
N ALA A 311 -16.45 -59.43 -6.18
CA ALA A 311 -16.15 -60.69 -5.54
C ALA A 311 -14.69 -61.10 -5.86
N PRO A 312 -13.93 -61.58 -4.86
CA PRO A 312 -12.51 -61.87 -5.05
C PRO A 312 -12.35 -62.92 -6.14
N LYS A 313 -11.54 -62.60 -7.16
CA LYS A 313 -11.22 -63.52 -8.25
C LYS A 313 -10.63 -64.79 -7.64
N ARG A 314 -11.35 -65.91 -7.73
CA ARG A 314 -10.81 -67.24 -7.39
C ARG A 314 -9.54 -67.46 -8.22
N LYS A 315 -8.38 -67.48 -7.56
CA LYS A 315 -7.14 -68.00 -8.15
C LYS A 315 -7.43 -69.45 -8.55
N ARG A 316 -7.32 -69.76 -9.85
CA ARG A 316 -7.29 -71.14 -10.31
C ARG A 316 -6.01 -71.77 -9.76
N MET A 317 -6.16 -72.85 -8.98
CA MET A 317 -5.08 -73.72 -8.53
C MET A 317 -4.52 -74.52 -9.69
#